data_AF-A0A2A7V0X4-F1
#
_entry.id   AF-A0A2A7V0X4-F1
#
_cell.length_a   1.000
_cell.length_b   1.000
_cell.length_c   1.000
_cell.angle_alpha   90.00
_cell.angle_beta   90.00
_cell.angle_gamma   90.00
#
_symmetry.space_group_name_H-M   'P 1'
#
loop_
_entity.id
_entity.type
_entity.pdbx_description
1 polymer ?
#
loop_
_entity_poly.entity_id
_entity_poly.type
_entity_poly.pdbx_seq_one_letter_code
_entity_poly.pdbx_strand_id
1 'polypeptide(L)'
;MRLQCPHCKEPSFIRTSAQMTVLTRESTYACTNPECGHTFVALTEVVRTLSPSATPDPSVNLPLSSHVRRDMLRATLDHAASAEHATQFTRPVTGDLFPVGGPPPD
;
A
#
# COMPACT_ATOMS: atom_id res chain seq x y z
N MET A 1 -10.07 -3.23 4.61
CA MET A 1 -9.98 -4.70 4.55
C MET A 1 -11.09 -5.28 5.42
N ARG A 2 -11.81 -6.30 4.95
CA ARG A 2 -12.83 -7.00 5.73
C ARG A 2 -12.31 -8.41 6.02
N LEU A 3 -11.95 -8.67 7.28
CA LEU A 3 -11.56 -10.01 7.72
C LEU A 3 -12.77 -10.68 8.39
N GLN A 4 -12.93 -11.98 8.17
CA GLN A 4 -14.00 -12.75 8.83
C GLN A 4 -13.56 -13.16 10.23
N CYS A 5 -14.48 -13.08 11.19
CA CYS A 5 -14.23 -13.55 12.55
C CYS A 5 -14.00 -15.08 12.55
N PRO A 6 -12.96 -15.60 13.21
CA PRO A 6 -12.69 -17.04 13.26
C PRO A 6 -13.76 -17.84 14.01
N HIS A 7 -14.54 -17.19 14.89
CA HIS A 7 -15.57 -17.85 15.70
C HIS A 7 -16.94 -17.90 15.01
N CYS A 8 -17.46 -16.75 14.60
CA CYS A 8 -18.82 -16.64 14.07
C CYS A 8 -18.90 -16.44 12.55
N LYS A 9 -17.76 -16.27 11.86
CA LYS A 9 -17.65 -15.99 10.42
C LYS A 9 -18.37 -14.73 9.95
N GLU A 10 -18.82 -13.90 10.88
CA GLU A 10 -19.34 -12.57 10.60
C GLU A 10 -18.16 -11.61 10.31
N PRO A 11 -18.33 -10.58 9.45
CA PRO A 11 -17.33 -9.55 9.23
C PRO A 11 -16.81 -8.91 10.51
N SER A 12 -15.55 -8.47 10.45
CA SER A 12 -14.92 -7.66 11.48
C SER A 12 -14.44 -6.31 10.92
N PHE A 13 -14.45 -5.29 11.78
CA PHE A 13 -13.99 -3.95 11.45
C PHE A 13 -12.69 -3.61 12.17
N ILE A 14 -11.79 -2.93 11.46
CA ILE A 14 -10.55 -2.39 12.04
C ILE A 14 -10.90 -1.22 12.96
N ARG A 15 -10.41 -1.28 14.20
CA ARG A 15 -10.55 -0.20 15.19
C ARG A 15 -9.31 0.68 15.24
N THR A 16 -8.15 0.04 15.30
CA THR A 16 -6.86 0.71 15.33
C THR A 16 -5.88 -0.06 14.47
N SER A 17 -4.86 0.65 14.01
CA SER A 17 -3.84 0.03 13.18
C SER A 17 -2.53 0.79 13.30
N ALA A 18 -1.44 0.04 13.43
CA ALA A 18 -0.10 0.55 13.59
C ALA A 18 0.79 0.00 12.47
N GLN A 19 1.61 0.86 11.89
CA GLN A 19 2.63 0.42 10.95
C GLN A 19 3.82 -0.13 11.74
N MET A 20 4.17 -1.39 11.52
CA MET A 20 5.26 -2.06 12.22
C MET A 20 6.56 -1.93 11.43
N THR A 21 6.51 -2.22 10.14
CA THR A 21 7.62 -2.08 9.20
C THR A 21 7.11 -1.44 7.91
N VAL A 22 8.01 -1.21 6.94
CA VAL A 22 7.62 -0.75 5.61
C VAL A 22 6.64 -1.73 4.93
N LEU A 23 6.73 -3.02 5.25
CA LEU A 23 5.97 -4.09 4.62
C LEU A 23 4.83 -4.64 5.46
N THR A 24 4.84 -4.39 6.77
CA THR A 24 3.95 -5.04 7.72
C THR A 24 3.13 -4.03 8.50
N ARG A 25 1.83 -4.28 8.59
CA ARG A 25 0.87 -3.47 9.33
C ARG A 25 0.10 -4.33 10.31
N GLU A 26 0.13 -3.94 11.58
CA GLU A 26 -0.68 -4.55 12.63
C GLU A 26 -2.03 -3.83 12.69
N SER A 27 -3.11 -4.59 12.80
CA SER A 27 -4.47 -4.03 12.87
C SER A 27 -5.32 -4.79 13.88
N THR A 28 -5.97 -4.05 14.76
CA THR A 28 -6.91 -4.58 15.74
C THR A 28 -8.31 -4.57 15.16
N TYR A 29 -8.94 -5.74 15.13
CA TYR A 29 -10.27 -5.98 14.60
C TYR A 29 -11.27 -6.23 15.72
N ALA A 30 -12.49 -5.73 15.54
CA ALA A 30 -13.64 -6.05 16.38
C ALA A 30 -14.73 -6.68 15.52
N CYS A 31 -15.25 -7.83 15.97
CA CYS A 31 -16.39 -8.50 15.35
C CYS A 31 -17.63 -7.60 15.36
N THR A 32 -18.44 -7.65 14.29
CA THR A 32 -19.71 -6.90 14.23
C THR A 32 -20.83 -7.56 15.00
N ASN A 33 -20.81 -8.89 15.13
CA ASN A 33 -21.79 -9.62 15.92
C ASN A 33 -21.59 -9.32 17.43
N PRO A 34 -22.53 -8.63 18.10
CA PRO A 34 -22.40 -8.26 19.50
C PRO A 34 -22.41 -9.48 20.43
N GLU A 35 -23.09 -10.57 20.06
CA GLU A 35 -23.09 -11.83 20.82
C GLU A 35 -21.72 -12.51 20.79
N CYS A 36 -20.97 -12.33 19.70
CA CYS A 36 -19.62 -12.89 19.59
C CYS A 36 -18.59 -12.02 20.33
N GLY A 37 -18.67 -10.69 20.19
CA GLY A 37 -17.80 -9.73 20.90
C GLY A 37 -16.29 -9.87 20.64
N HIS A 38 -15.87 -10.79 19.75
CA HIS A 38 -14.48 -11.16 19.60
C HIS A 38 -13.66 -10.00 19.04
N THR A 39 -12.57 -9.68 19.74
CA THR A 39 -11.60 -8.66 19.34
C THR A 39 -10.24 -9.32 19.22
N PHE A 40 -9.58 -9.11 18.09
CA PHE A 40 -8.34 -9.81 17.75
C PHE A 40 -7.41 -8.93 16.94
N VAL A 41 -6.13 -9.28 16.92
CA VAL A 41 -5.10 -8.58 16.14
C VAL A 41 -4.73 -9.43 14.94
N ALA A 42 -4.58 -8.79 13.78
CA ALA A 42 -4.04 -9.45 12.59
C ALA A 42 -2.91 -8.63 11.97
N LEU A 43 -1.89 -9.34 11.48
CA LEU A 43 -0.78 -8.78 10.74
C LEU A 43 -1.07 -8.89 9.24
N THR A 44 -0.90 -7.77 8.54
CA THR A 44 -0.99 -7.71 7.08
C THR A 44 0.38 -7.41 6.54
N GLU A 45 0.91 -8.32 5.72
CA GLU A 45 2.25 -8.22 5.15
C GLU A 45 2.18 -8.20 3.62
N VAL A 46 3.00 -7.34 3.00
CA VAL A 46 3.22 -7.37 1.55
C VAL A 46 4.31 -8.40 1.22
N VAL A 47 3.90 -9.56 0.72
CA VAL A 47 4.80 -10.72 0.55
C VAL A 47 5.48 -10.77 -0.81
N ARG A 48 4.79 -10.34 -1.88
CA ARG A 48 5.30 -10.46 -3.25
C ARG A 48 4.72 -9.40 -4.17
N THR A 49 5.50 -9.03 -5.17
CA THR A 49 5.11 -8.06 -6.20
C THR A 49 4.42 -8.78 -7.37
N LEU A 50 3.19 -8.37 -7.67
CA LEU A 50 2.45 -8.85 -8.84
C LEU A 50 2.72 -8.02 -10.09
N SER A 51 2.88 -6.70 -9.91
CA SER A 51 3.29 -5.74 -10.92
C SER A 51 4.28 -4.78 -10.28
N PRO A 52 5.42 -4.47 -10.91
CA PRO A 52 6.37 -3.51 -10.35
C PRO A 52 5.77 -2.11 -10.24
N SER A 53 6.26 -1.34 -9.27
CA SER A 53 5.92 0.08 -9.11
C SER A 53 6.54 0.91 -10.23
N ALA A 54 5.84 1.96 -10.67
CA ALA A 54 6.39 2.98 -11.57
C ALA A 54 7.41 3.90 -10.87
N THR A 55 7.38 3.95 -9.53
CA THR A 55 8.32 4.67 -8.68
C THR A 55 8.83 3.72 -7.59
N PRO A 56 9.81 2.86 -7.91
CA PRO A 56 10.34 1.89 -6.95
C PRO A 56 11.21 2.58 -5.89
N ASP A 57 11.02 2.20 -4.62
CA ASP A 57 11.93 2.56 -3.54
C ASP A 57 13.08 1.53 -3.47
N PRO A 58 14.35 1.92 -3.63
CA PRO A 58 15.48 0.99 -3.61
C PRO A 58 15.71 0.33 -2.25
N SER A 59 15.14 0.86 -1.17
CA SER A 59 15.24 0.26 0.18
C SER A 59 14.31 -0.93 0.37
N VAL A 60 13.33 -1.12 -0.52
CA VAL A 60 12.30 -2.16 -0.41
C VAL A 60 12.57 -3.28 -1.42
N ASN A 61 12.98 -4.44 -0.93
CA ASN A 61 13.22 -5.63 -1.76
C ASN A 61 12.13 -6.68 -1.56
N LEU A 62 11.23 -6.83 -2.55
CA LEU A 62 10.17 -7.84 -2.58
C LEU A 62 10.39 -8.85 -3.71
N PRO A 63 10.16 -10.15 -3.46
CA PRO A 63 10.17 -11.14 -4.52
C PRO A 63 9.02 -10.91 -5.50
N LEU A 64 9.27 -11.14 -6.79
CA LEU A 64 8.21 -11.21 -7.80
C LEU A 64 7.40 -12.51 -7.63
N SER A 65 6.10 -12.44 -7.91
CA SER A 65 5.24 -13.63 -7.99
C SER A 65 5.69 -14.61 -9.08
N SER A 66 5.47 -15.91 -8.88
CA SER A 66 5.82 -16.97 -9.84
C SER A 66 5.15 -16.81 -11.20
N HIS A 67 3.99 -16.16 -11.25
CA HIS A 67 3.24 -15.91 -12.49
C HIS A 67 3.80 -14.74 -13.32
N VAL A 68 4.77 -13.99 -12.79
CA VAL A 68 5.40 -12.88 -13.51
C VAL A 68 6.46 -13.44 -14.45
N ARG A 69 6.24 -13.29 -15.76
CA ARG A 69 7.26 -13.61 -16.78
C ARG A 69 8.39 -12.61 -16.70
N ARG A 70 9.45 -12.96 -15.97
CA ARG A 70 10.58 -12.07 -15.67
C ARG A 70 11.27 -11.56 -16.94
N ASP A 71 11.37 -12.37 -17.99
CA ASP A 71 11.99 -11.98 -19.26
C ASP A 71 11.17 -10.91 -19.99
N MET A 72 9.85 -11.10 -20.06
CA MET A 72 8.94 -10.10 -20.64
C MET A 72 8.96 -8.82 -19.81
N LEU A 73 8.92 -8.93 -18.49
CA LEU A 73 8.97 -7.76 -17.62
C LEU A 73 10.28 -6.98 -17.82
N ARG A 74 11.41 -7.68 -17.90
CA ARG A 74 12.70 -7.06 -18.17
C ARG A 74 12.69 -6.33 -19.51
N ALA A 75 12.26 -6.99 -20.59
CA ALA A 75 12.15 -6.36 -21.89
C ALA A 75 11.23 -5.12 -21.86
N THR A 76 10.10 -5.18 -21.15
CA THR A 76 9.23 -4.00 -21.02
C THR A 76 9.88 -2.85 -20.26
N LEU A 77 10.71 -3.14 -19.25
CA LEU A 77 11.41 -2.12 -18.48
C LEU A 77 12.57 -1.52 -19.28
N ASP A 78 13.30 -2.35 -20.03
CA ASP A 78 14.39 -1.91 -20.91
C ASP A 78 13.88 -1.03 -22.07
N HIS A 79 12.65 -1.30 -22.54
CA HIS A 79 11.99 -0.54 -23.61
C HIS A 79 10.97 0.50 -23.12
N ALA A 80 10.83 0.67 -21.81
CA ALA A 80 9.90 1.65 -21.26
C ALA A 80 10.38 3.05 -21.62
N ALA A 81 9.58 3.77 -22.41
CA ALA A 81 9.81 5.19 -22.64
C ALA A 81 9.63 5.94 -21.31
N SER A 82 10.53 6.88 -21.02
CA SER A 82 10.35 7.86 -19.96
C SER A 82 9.10 8.68 -20.29
N ALA A 83 7.96 8.34 -19.69
CA ALA A 83 6.78 9.19 -19.78
C ALA A 83 7.10 10.50 -19.03
N GLU A 84 6.69 11.64 -19.60
CA GLU A 84 6.69 12.95 -18.93
C GLU A 84 5.62 12.99 -17.82
N HIS A 85 5.58 11.95 -16.98
CA HIS A 85 4.61 11.83 -15.91
C HIS A 85 5.10 12.64 -14.70
N ALA A 86 4.69 13.90 -14.63
CA ALA A 86 4.82 14.69 -13.42
C ALA A 86 3.85 14.13 -12.36
N THR A 87 4.40 13.63 -11.24
CA THR A 87 3.59 13.13 -10.13
C THR A 87 2.70 14.24 -9.59
N GLN A 88 1.39 14.12 -9.76
CA GLN A 88 0.42 15.14 -9.32
C GLN A 88 0.27 15.18 -7.78
N PHE A 89 0.70 14.14 -7.08
CA PHE A 89 0.63 14.03 -5.63
C PHE A 89 2.03 14.22 -5.01
N THR A 90 2.49 15.48 -4.98
CA THR A 90 3.66 15.88 -4.19
C THR A 90 3.31 15.84 -2.69
N ARG A 91 4.33 15.79 -1.81
CA ARG A 91 4.10 15.90 -0.36
C ARG A 91 3.32 17.19 -0.08
N PRO A 92 2.27 17.16 0.75
CA PRO A 92 1.55 18.36 1.13
C PRO A 92 2.54 19.32 1.80
N VAL A 93 2.82 20.42 1.12
CA VAL A 93 3.60 21.54 1.64
C VAL A 93 2.64 22.44 2.40
N THR A 94 3.06 22.93 3.56
CA THR A 94 2.34 23.96 4.32
C THR A 94 2.51 25.32 3.62
N GLY A 95 2.15 25.40 2.34
CA GLY A 95 2.12 26.62 1.54
C GLY A 95 0.71 27.19 1.48
N ASP A 96 0.60 28.48 1.17
CA ASP A 96 -0.67 29.13 0.91
C ASP A 96 -1.33 28.49 -0.32
N LEU A 97 -2.62 28.16 -0.27
CA LEU A 97 -3.31 27.40 -1.33
C LEU A 97 -3.44 28.19 -2.64
N PHE A 98 -3.24 29.51 -2.59
CA PHE A 98 -3.30 30.44 -3.72
C PHE A 98 -2.07 31.35 -3.74
N PRO A 99 -0.87 30.83 -3.99
CA PRO A 99 0.32 31.68 -4.01
C PRO A 99 0.21 32.65 -5.20
N VAL A 100 0.39 33.94 -4.91
CA VAL A 100 0.46 34.99 -5.94
C VAL A 100 1.87 34.96 -6.52
N GLY A 101 2.07 34.09 -7.50
CA GLY A 101 3.37 33.79 -8.10
C GLY A 101 3.46 32.29 -8.32
N GLY A 102 3.84 31.87 -9.53
CA GLY A 102 3.80 30.48 -9.97
C GLY A 102 4.54 29.47 -9.07
N PRO A 103 4.50 28.18 -9.42
CA PRO A 103 5.01 27.11 -8.57
C PRO A 103 6.48 27.37 -8.15
N PRO A 104 6.86 27.00 -6.91
CA PRO A 104 8.22 27.17 -6.42
C PRO A 104 9.21 26.41 -7.32
N PRO A 105 10.40 26.96 -7.61
CA PRO A 105 11.44 26.23 -8.31
C PRO A 105 12.00 25.11 -7.42
N ASP A 106 12.31 23.98 -8.05
CA ASP A 106 12.85 22.75 -7.43
C ASP A 106 14.13 22.97 -6.60
#